data_AF-A0A2N3AHB7-F1
#
_entry.id   AF-A0A2N3AHB7-F1
#
_cell.length_a   1.000
_cell.length_b   1.000
_cell.length_c   1.000
_cell.angle_alpha   90.00
_cell.angle_beta   90.00
_cell.angle_gamma   90.00
#
_symmetry.space_group_name_H-M   'P 1'
#
loop_
_entity.id
_entity.type
_entity.pdbx_description
1 polymer ?
#
loop_
_entity_poly.entity_id
_entity_poly.type
_entity_poly.pdbx_seq_one_letter_code
_entity_poly.pdbx_strand_id
1 'polypeptide(L)'
;LVLTGILQSINPELEDSAMNLGASWRSVFSSVTLPLAFPGIASAWLLIFVTSLADFANPMVISGRFDVLSVQAYLQFTGMFNMPLGSGLAIMLLIPSMVAFLFQKYWVGRKSYITVTGKPYAARAFKVGRPVKYFLLSICTIFSAMIVLFYITVIMGSLFKLWGVDYSLTFEHFKYSWDVGLKALKDTVTLSALATPFTGILGMIIAFLVVRKHFIGKQAMEFVSMLSFAVPGTVVGIGYILAFNTPPLLLTGTGLILVLCFVFRNMPVGIESGVAALSQIDPAIEEAATNLGADSPHIFKDITLPLIQPAFFAGLSYSFIRCMTA
;
A
#
# COMPACT_ATOMS: atom_id res chain seq x y z
N LEU A 1 -3.48 5.71 -7.58
CA LEU A 1 -2.80 6.79 -6.83
C LEU A 1 -1.31 6.91 -7.18
N VAL A 2 -0.53 5.82 -7.17
CA VAL A 2 0.91 5.84 -7.54
C VAL A 2 1.16 6.51 -8.89
N LEU A 3 0.44 6.13 -9.95
CA LEU A 3 0.60 6.74 -11.28
C LEU A 3 0.24 8.22 -11.34
N THR A 4 -0.72 8.68 -10.53
CA THR A 4 -1.15 10.08 -10.51
C THR A 4 -0.02 10.98 -10.03
N GLY A 5 0.65 10.61 -8.92
CA GLY A 5 1.78 11.39 -8.40
C GLY A 5 2.95 11.42 -9.38
N ILE A 6 3.21 10.32 -10.08
CA ILE A 6 4.28 10.24 -11.08
C ILE A 6 3.97 11.13 -12.28
N LEU A 7 2.77 11.06 -12.83
CA LEU A 7 2.36 11.93 -13.94
C LEU A 7 2.34 13.42 -13.54
N GLN A 8 1.94 13.75 -12.31
CA GLN A 8 1.97 15.12 -11.79
C GLN A 8 3.40 15.63 -11.54
N SER A 9 4.36 14.73 -11.31
CA SER A 9 5.75 15.10 -11.08
C SER A 9 6.53 15.40 -12.37
N ILE A 10 6.10 14.87 -13.52
CA ILE A 10 6.73 15.11 -14.82
C ILE A 10 6.61 16.60 -15.17
N ASN A 11 7.74 17.26 -15.43
CA ASN A 11 7.75 18.69 -15.79
C ASN A 11 6.99 18.89 -17.13
N PRO A 12 5.86 19.64 -17.13
CA PRO A 12 5.10 19.91 -18.34
C PRO A 12 5.92 20.63 -19.44
N GLU A 13 6.98 21.37 -19.07
CA GLU A 13 7.85 22.07 -20.03
C GLU A 13 8.50 21.12 -21.03
N LEU A 14 8.74 19.85 -20.66
CA LEU A 14 9.29 18.85 -21.57
C LEU A 14 8.30 18.51 -22.70
N GLU A 15 7.01 18.41 -22.36
CA GLU A 15 5.94 18.17 -23.33
C GLU A 15 5.71 19.41 -24.20
N ASP A 16 5.65 20.60 -23.60
CA ASP A 16 5.46 21.87 -24.30
C ASP A 16 6.63 22.18 -25.25
N SER A 17 7.88 21.94 -24.82
CA SER A 17 9.08 22.14 -25.65
C SER A 17 9.10 21.19 -26.85
N ALA A 18 8.72 19.92 -26.65
CA ALA A 18 8.62 18.96 -27.74
C ALA A 18 7.54 19.37 -28.76
N MET A 19 6.37 19.83 -28.31
CA MET A 19 5.31 20.33 -29.20
C MET A 19 5.72 21.61 -29.94
N ASN A 20 6.44 22.53 -29.28
CA ASN A 20 6.96 23.76 -29.91
C ASN A 20 7.97 23.46 -31.03
N LEU A 21 8.70 22.35 -30.94
CA LEU A 21 9.59 21.85 -32.00
C LEU A 21 8.84 21.09 -33.12
N GLY A 22 7.51 21.04 -33.07
CA GLY A 22 6.66 20.41 -34.09
C GLY A 22 6.30 18.94 -33.81
N ALA A 23 6.61 18.41 -32.62
CA ALA A 23 6.22 17.03 -32.29
C ALA A 23 4.69 16.93 -32.14
N SER A 24 4.10 15.92 -32.78
CA SER A 24 2.68 15.58 -32.59
C SER A 24 2.43 15.00 -31.19
N TRP A 25 1.19 15.07 -30.68
CA TRP A 25 0.82 14.49 -29.39
C TRP A 25 1.22 13.02 -29.22
N ARG A 26 1.10 12.21 -30.29
CA ARG A 26 1.51 10.80 -30.26
C ARG A 26 3.03 10.66 -30.09
N SER A 27 3.78 11.51 -30.77
CA SER A 27 5.24 11.56 -30.64
C SER A 27 5.62 11.93 -29.21
N VAL A 28 5.11 13.04 -28.68
CA VAL A 28 5.34 13.49 -27.30
C VAL A 28 5.01 12.40 -26.28
N PHE A 29 3.84 11.75 -26.41
CA PHE A 29 3.46 10.66 -25.52
C PHE A 29 4.48 9.51 -25.57
N SER A 30 4.90 9.08 -26.76
CA SER A 30 5.80 7.94 -26.93
C SER A 30 7.27 8.23 -26.58
N SER A 31 7.74 9.47 -26.76
CA SER A 31 9.15 9.83 -26.62
C SER A 31 9.46 10.57 -25.31
N VAL A 32 8.47 11.22 -24.70
CA VAL A 32 8.63 12.01 -23.47
C VAL A 32 7.81 11.38 -22.33
N THR A 33 6.48 11.39 -22.44
CA THR A 33 5.59 11.03 -21.31
C THR A 33 5.73 9.56 -20.92
N LEU A 34 5.65 8.63 -21.88
CA LEU A 34 5.68 7.19 -21.62
C LEU A 34 7.04 6.72 -21.09
N PRO A 35 8.20 7.10 -21.67
CA PRO A 35 9.51 6.73 -21.12
C PRO A 35 9.76 7.29 -19.71
N LEU A 36 9.31 8.52 -19.43
CA LEU A 36 9.41 9.12 -18.09
C LEU A 36 8.45 8.47 -17.09
N ALA A 37 7.26 8.07 -17.51
CA ALA A 37 6.28 7.37 -16.68
C ALA A 37 6.59 5.87 -16.50
N PHE A 38 7.38 5.26 -17.39
CA PHE A 38 7.62 3.82 -17.43
C PHE A 38 8.18 3.25 -16.12
N PRO A 39 9.17 3.87 -15.44
CA PRO A 39 9.60 3.42 -14.11
C PRO A 39 8.45 3.40 -13.09
N GLY A 40 7.55 4.37 -13.18
CA GLY A 40 6.35 4.43 -12.36
C GLY A 40 5.34 3.34 -12.65
N ILE A 41 5.10 3.08 -13.93
CA ILE A 41 4.22 2.00 -14.40
C ILE A 41 4.78 0.64 -13.99
N ALA A 42 6.08 0.41 -14.18
CA ALA A 42 6.75 -0.82 -13.76
C ALA A 42 6.67 -1.00 -12.23
N SER A 43 6.85 0.08 -11.45
CA SER A 43 6.72 0.05 -10.00
C SER A 43 5.30 -0.32 -9.56
N ALA A 44 4.29 0.33 -10.18
CA ALA A 44 2.89 0.06 -9.88
C ALA A 44 2.48 -1.37 -10.27
N TRP A 45 2.93 -1.85 -11.43
CA TRP A 45 2.66 -3.22 -11.89
C TRP A 45 3.29 -4.26 -10.97
N LEU A 46 4.56 -4.08 -10.58
CA LEU A 46 5.24 -4.98 -9.65
C LEU A 46 4.58 -4.98 -8.27
N LEU A 47 4.14 -3.82 -7.79
CA LEU A 47 3.38 -3.72 -6.53
C LEU A 47 2.08 -4.51 -6.62
N ILE A 48 1.31 -4.36 -7.70
CA ILE A 48 0.07 -5.11 -7.94
C ILE A 48 0.37 -6.62 -8.01
N PHE A 49 1.43 -7.01 -8.72
CA PHE A 49 1.86 -8.40 -8.84
C PHE A 49 2.18 -9.03 -7.47
N VAL A 50 2.99 -8.35 -6.64
CA VAL A 50 3.33 -8.81 -5.27
C VAL A 50 2.07 -8.92 -4.42
N THR A 51 1.19 -7.92 -4.46
CA THR A 51 -0.07 -7.96 -3.68
C THR A 51 -1.02 -9.06 -4.13
N SER A 52 -1.07 -9.37 -5.42
CA SER A 52 -1.88 -10.46 -5.98
C SER A 52 -1.32 -11.83 -5.60
N LEU A 53 0.01 -11.98 -5.57
CA LEU A 53 0.68 -13.21 -5.17
C LEU A 53 0.47 -13.48 -3.67
N ALA A 54 0.41 -12.42 -2.87
CA ALA A 54 0.14 -12.50 -1.43
C ALA A 54 -1.35 -12.65 -1.07
N ASP A 55 -2.24 -12.74 -2.06
CA ASP A 55 -3.68 -12.88 -1.80
C ASP A 55 -4.03 -14.28 -1.30
N PHE A 56 -4.87 -14.31 -0.28
CA PHE A 56 -5.29 -15.52 0.41
C PHE A 56 -6.82 -15.58 0.51
N ALA A 57 -7.45 -14.48 0.89
CA ALA A 57 -8.89 -14.42 1.13
C ALA A 57 -9.69 -14.71 -0.14
N ASN A 58 -9.32 -14.13 -1.29
CA ASN A 58 -10.08 -14.37 -2.53
C ASN A 58 -9.93 -15.84 -2.98
N PRO A 59 -8.72 -16.40 -3.14
CA PRO A 59 -8.58 -17.81 -3.50
C PRO A 59 -9.29 -18.76 -2.53
N MET A 60 -9.24 -18.52 -1.22
CA MET A 60 -9.88 -19.39 -0.23
C MET A 60 -11.40 -19.52 -0.44
N VAL A 61 -12.05 -18.46 -0.91
CA VAL A 61 -13.52 -18.43 -1.08
C VAL A 61 -13.95 -18.88 -2.48
N ILE A 62 -13.21 -18.50 -3.53
CA ILE A 62 -13.68 -18.65 -4.92
C ILE A 62 -12.78 -19.50 -5.84
N SER A 63 -11.65 -20.05 -5.37
CA SER A 63 -10.74 -20.80 -6.27
C SER A 63 -11.35 -22.11 -6.79
N GLY A 64 -12.33 -22.68 -6.09
CA GLY A 64 -12.99 -23.92 -6.48
C GLY A 64 -12.00 -25.08 -6.60
N ARG A 65 -11.66 -25.45 -7.84
CA ARG A 65 -10.73 -26.56 -8.16
C ARG A 65 -9.26 -26.13 -8.32
N PHE A 66 -8.95 -24.85 -8.16
CA PHE A 66 -7.59 -24.35 -8.31
C PHE A 66 -6.88 -24.29 -6.96
N ASP A 67 -5.76 -25.00 -6.88
CA ASP A 67 -4.90 -25.00 -5.70
C ASP A 67 -3.93 -23.81 -5.74
N VAL A 68 -4.06 -22.93 -4.77
CA VAL A 68 -3.18 -21.76 -4.61
C VAL A 68 -2.28 -21.96 -3.40
N LEU A 69 -0.98 -21.69 -3.57
CA LEU A 69 0.05 -21.91 -2.54
C LEU A 69 -0.27 -21.23 -1.21
N SER A 70 -0.82 -20.02 -1.22
CA SER A 70 -1.22 -19.29 -0.01
C SER A 70 -2.28 -20.05 0.79
N VAL A 71 -3.29 -20.61 0.11
CA VAL A 71 -4.36 -21.41 0.71
C VAL A 71 -3.82 -22.74 1.21
N GLN A 72 -3.02 -23.43 0.39
CA GLN A 72 -2.46 -24.73 0.76
C GLN A 72 -1.52 -24.62 1.96
N ALA A 73 -0.66 -23.59 2.03
CA ALA A 73 0.19 -23.35 3.20
C ALA A 73 -0.63 -23.18 4.48
N TYR A 74 -1.73 -22.40 4.41
CA TYR A 74 -2.65 -22.20 5.53
C TYR A 74 -3.37 -23.49 5.94
N LEU A 75 -3.91 -24.25 4.98
CA LEU A 75 -4.67 -25.49 5.24
C LEU A 75 -3.78 -26.60 5.81
N GLN A 76 -2.54 -26.73 5.33
CA GLN A 76 -1.58 -27.68 5.90
C GLN A 76 -1.27 -27.35 7.36
N PHE A 77 -1.16 -26.06 7.68
CA PHE A 77 -0.85 -25.62 9.04
C PHE A 77 -2.05 -25.75 9.99
N THR A 78 -3.23 -25.28 9.59
CA THR A 78 -4.42 -25.18 10.46
C THR A 78 -5.38 -26.36 10.37
N GLY A 79 -5.53 -26.96 9.18
CA GLY A 79 -6.43 -28.09 8.95
C GLY A 79 -5.76 -29.44 9.20
N MET A 80 -4.56 -29.64 8.63
CA MET A 80 -3.83 -30.92 8.69
C MET A 80 -2.81 -31.00 9.84
N PHE A 81 -2.58 -29.90 10.57
CA PHE A 81 -1.55 -29.76 11.60
C PHE A 81 -0.14 -30.19 11.15
N ASN A 82 0.12 -30.17 9.85
CA ASN A 82 1.41 -30.51 9.27
C ASN A 82 2.26 -29.24 9.12
N MET A 83 2.79 -28.76 10.24
CA MET A 83 3.60 -27.55 10.29
C MET A 83 4.83 -27.60 9.36
N PRO A 84 5.58 -28.72 9.25
CA PRO A 84 6.71 -28.80 8.32
C PRO A 84 6.30 -28.57 6.86
N LEU A 85 5.24 -29.23 6.38
CA LEU A 85 4.77 -29.03 5.00
C LEU A 85 4.20 -27.63 4.79
N GLY A 86 3.41 -27.11 5.74
CA GLY A 86 2.89 -25.74 5.68
C GLY A 86 4.01 -24.70 5.59
N SER A 87 5.09 -24.90 6.35
CA SER A 87 6.29 -24.05 6.31
C SER A 87 7.04 -24.17 4.99
N GLY A 88 7.15 -25.38 4.42
CA GLY A 88 7.74 -25.60 3.11
C GLY A 88 6.99 -24.86 2.00
N LEU A 89 5.66 -24.93 2.00
CA LEU A 89 4.82 -24.19 1.05
C LEU A 89 4.91 -22.66 1.26
N ALA A 90 5.02 -22.21 2.51
CA ALA A 90 5.24 -20.81 2.83
C ALA A 90 6.57 -20.28 2.23
N ILE A 91 7.64 -21.07 2.30
CA ILE A 91 8.93 -20.73 1.65
C ILE A 91 8.78 -20.70 0.12
N MET A 92 8.08 -21.67 -0.47
CA MET A 92 7.82 -21.69 -1.91
C MET A 92 7.04 -20.45 -2.38
N LEU A 93 6.14 -19.91 -1.55
CA LEU A 93 5.43 -18.66 -1.82
C LEU A 93 6.32 -17.42 -1.60
N LEU A 94 7.21 -17.47 -0.61
CA LEU A 94 8.11 -16.37 -0.28
C LEU A 94 9.11 -16.08 -1.41
N ILE A 95 9.68 -17.11 -2.03
CA ILE A 95 10.70 -16.98 -3.09
C ILE A 95 10.26 -16.06 -4.24
N PRO A 96 9.15 -16.31 -4.96
CA PRO A 96 8.74 -15.46 -6.07
C PRO A 96 8.36 -14.05 -5.62
N SER A 97 7.81 -13.89 -4.40
CA SER A 97 7.50 -12.58 -3.82
C SER A 97 8.77 -11.76 -3.54
N MET A 98 9.79 -12.40 -2.96
CA MET A 98 11.11 -11.80 -2.74
C MET A 98 11.80 -11.42 -4.05
N VAL A 99 11.75 -12.31 -5.05
CA VAL A 99 12.33 -12.04 -6.38
C VAL A 99 11.66 -10.83 -7.02
N ALA A 100 10.32 -10.76 -7.01
CA ALA A 100 9.58 -9.62 -7.55
C ALA A 100 9.91 -8.31 -6.82
N PHE A 101 10.04 -8.35 -5.49
CA PHE A 101 10.43 -7.18 -4.69
C PHE A 101 11.87 -6.73 -4.96
N LEU A 102 12.83 -7.65 -5.02
CA LEU A 102 14.22 -7.33 -5.35
C LEU A 102 14.31 -6.72 -6.75
N PHE A 103 13.57 -7.29 -7.71
CA PHE A 103 13.47 -6.75 -9.07
C PHE A 103 12.90 -5.32 -9.06
N GLN A 104 11.82 -5.08 -8.30
CA GLN A 104 11.23 -3.76 -8.11
C GLN A 104 12.21 -2.76 -7.48
N LYS A 105 12.89 -3.14 -6.40
CA LYS A 105 13.82 -2.27 -5.69
C LYS A 105 15.04 -1.89 -6.52
N TYR A 106 15.67 -2.85 -7.21
CA TYR A 106 16.96 -2.63 -7.87
C TYR A 106 16.85 -2.19 -9.33
N TRP A 107 15.87 -2.69 -10.09
CA TRP A 107 15.73 -2.37 -11.51
C TRP A 107 14.91 -1.10 -11.71
N VAL A 108 13.82 -0.94 -10.95
CA VAL A 108 12.86 0.14 -11.17
C VAL A 108 13.15 1.35 -10.27
N GLY A 109 13.55 1.13 -9.02
CA GLY A 109 13.83 2.19 -8.04
C GLY A 109 14.98 3.14 -8.40
N ARG A 110 15.87 2.76 -9.34
CA ARG A 110 17.00 3.61 -9.78
C ARG A 110 16.64 4.66 -10.83
N LYS A 111 15.40 4.70 -11.32
CA LYS A 111 14.97 5.59 -12.41
C LYS A 111 13.96 6.66 -11.98
N SER A 112 14.06 7.16 -10.75
CA SER A 112 13.26 8.33 -10.32
C SER A 112 13.84 9.59 -10.93
N TYR A 113 13.25 10.03 -12.05
CA TYR A 113 13.51 11.36 -12.61
C TYR A 113 12.76 12.36 -11.76
N ILE A 114 13.40 12.85 -10.69
CA ILE A 114 12.89 13.96 -9.89
C ILE A 114 12.87 15.19 -10.80
N THR A 115 11.69 15.59 -11.26
CA THR A 115 11.50 16.79 -12.11
C THR A 115 10.77 17.92 -11.39
N VAL A 116 10.52 17.80 -10.08
CA VAL A 116 10.00 18.90 -9.28
C VAL A 116 11.14 19.90 -9.03
N THR A 117 11.33 20.81 -9.98
CA THR A 117 11.98 22.08 -9.69
C THR A 117 11.00 22.88 -8.82
N GLY A 118 11.45 23.53 -7.74
CA GLY A 118 10.60 24.24 -6.76
C GLY A 118 9.80 25.44 -7.30
N LYS A 119 9.52 25.49 -8.61
CA LYS A 119 8.65 26.48 -9.24
C LYS A 119 7.21 25.95 -9.27
N PRO A 120 6.25 26.66 -8.66
CA PRO A 120 4.84 26.33 -8.83
C PRO A 120 4.44 26.65 -10.28
N TYR A 121 4.36 25.63 -11.13
CA TYR A 121 3.77 25.76 -12.46
C TYR A 121 2.45 24.99 -12.50
N ALA A 122 1.37 25.72 -12.74
CA ALA A 122 0.07 25.11 -12.94
C ALA A 122 0.10 24.34 -14.27
N ALA A 123 0.07 23.00 -14.21
CA ALA A 123 -0.07 22.17 -15.39
C ALA A 123 -1.26 22.68 -16.23
N ARG A 124 -1.00 23.09 -17.48
CA ARG A 124 -2.09 23.43 -18.40
C ARG A 124 -2.82 22.14 -18.74
N ALA A 125 -4.10 22.07 -18.38
CA ALA A 125 -4.95 20.99 -18.87
C ALA A 125 -5.05 21.08 -20.39
N PHE A 126 -4.45 20.14 -21.11
CA PHE A 126 -4.62 20.02 -22.55
C PHE A 126 -6.12 19.94 -22.87
N LYS A 127 -6.58 20.77 -23.82
CA LYS A 127 -7.95 20.66 -24.34
C LYS A 127 -8.05 19.41 -25.20
N VAL A 128 -8.44 18.30 -24.58
CA VAL A 128 -8.71 17.03 -25.27
C VAL A 128 -9.93 17.22 -26.17
N GLY A 129 -9.85 16.72 -27.41
CA GLY A 129 -10.97 16.74 -28.34
C GLY A 129 -12.21 16.09 -27.73
N ARG A 130 -13.39 16.67 -27.98
CA ARG A 130 -14.69 16.18 -27.47
C ARG A 130 -14.88 14.65 -27.61
N PRO A 131 -14.59 13.99 -28.76
CA PRO A 131 -14.80 12.54 -28.86
C PRO A 131 -13.88 11.74 -27.94
N VAL A 132 -12.61 12.11 -27.83
CA VAL A 132 -11.64 11.44 -26.95
C VAL A 132 -12.02 11.62 -25.48
N LYS A 133 -12.50 12.82 -25.10
CA LYS A 133 -12.99 13.09 -23.75
C LYS A 133 -14.16 12.16 -23.38
N TYR A 134 -15.18 12.06 -24.23
CA TYR A 134 -16.33 11.19 -23.94
C TYR A 134 -15.97 9.71 -23.95
N PHE A 135 -15.03 9.29 -24.80
CA PHE A 135 -14.51 7.92 -24.80
C PHE A 135 -13.77 7.56 -23.50
N LEU A 136 -12.86 8.42 -23.02
CA LEU A 136 -12.17 8.19 -21.75
C LEU A 136 -13.14 8.24 -20.57
N LEU A 137 -14.07 9.20 -20.59
CA LEU A 137 -15.10 9.31 -19.56
C LEU A 137 -16.01 8.09 -19.51
N SER A 138 -16.41 7.53 -20.66
CA SER A 138 -17.27 6.34 -20.70
C SER A 138 -16.55 5.13 -20.11
N ILE A 139 -15.26 4.93 -20.44
CA ILE A 139 -14.44 3.86 -19.83
C ILE A 139 -14.39 4.05 -18.31
N CYS A 140 -14.02 5.24 -17.81
CA CYS A 140 -13.95 5.50 -16.38
C CYS A 140 -15.30 5.31 -15.69
N THR A 141 -16.40 5.71 -16.34
CA THR A 141 -17.76 5.58 -15.82
C THR A 141 -18.18 4.11 -15.77
N ILE A 142 -17.88 3.31 -16.79
CA ILE A 142 -18.16 1.87 -16.81
C ILE A 142 -17.42 1.15 -15.68
N PHE A 143 -16.12 1.42 -15.52
CA PHE A 143 -15.34 0.83 -14.42
C PHE A 143 -15.86 1.26 -13.04
N SER A 144 -16.20 2.54 -12.87
CA SER A 144 -16.76 3.04 -11.61
C SER A 144 -18.13 2.42 -11.32
N ALA A 145 -18.99 2.30 -12.34
CA ALA A 145 -20.29 1.65 -12.23
C ALA A 145 -20.16 0.16 -11.89
N MET A 146 -19.18 -0.54 -12.46
CA MET A 146 -18.89 -1.94 -12.13
C MET A 146 -18.48 -2.11 -10.65
N ILE A 147 -17.63 -1.21 -10.13
CA ILE A 147 -17.23 -1.22 -8.70
C ILE A 147 -18.45 -0.98 -7.81
N VAL A 148 -19.27 0.03 -8.13
CA VAL A 148 -20.50 0.33 -7.39
C VAL A 148 -21.46 -0.86 -7.44
N LEU A 149 -21.59 -1.52 -8.59
CA LEU A 149 -22.42 -2.71 -8.75
C LEU A 149 -21.98 -3.83 -7.80
N PHE A 150 -20.66 -4.09 -7.66
CA PHE A 150 -20.17 -5.07 -6.69
C PHE A 150 -20.60 -4.74 -5.26
N TYR A 151 -20.50 -3.48 -4.83
CA TYR A 151 -20.97 -3.08 -3.50
C TYR A 151 -22.49 -3.23 -3.35
N ILE A 152 -23.27 -2.89 -4.39
CA ILE A 152 -24.71 -3.12 -4.41
C ILE A 152 -25.01 -4.62 -4.26
N THR A 153 -24.28 -5.52 -4.94
CA THR A 153 -24.51 -6.97 -4.81
C THR A 153 -24.26 -7.49 -3.40
N VAL A 154 -23.27 -6.94 -2.67
CA VAL A 154 -23.02 -7.33 -1.27
C VAL A 154 -24.16 -6.87 -0.36
N ILE A 155 -24.63 -5.62 -0.53
CA ILE A 155 -25.75 -5.08 0.25
C ILE A 155 -27.02 -5.87 -0.05
N MET A 156 -27.34 -6.11 -1.32
CA MET A 156 -28.50 -6.89 -1.71
C MET A 156 -28.38 -8.35 -1.23
N GLY A 157 -27.18 -8.92 -1.28
CA GLY A 157 -26.80 -10.21 -0.68
C GLY A 157 -27.18 -10.33 0.79
N SER A 158 -26.90 -9.29 1.56
CA SER A 158 -27.22 -9.23 3.00
C SER A 158 -28.71 -9.05 3.31
N LEU A 159 -29.52 -8.60 2.34
CA LEU A 159 -30.95 -8.37 2.50
C LEU A 159 -31.80 -9.54 2.03
N PHE A 160 -31.29 -10.44 1.19
CA PHE A 160 -32.05 -11.60 0.71
C PHE A 160 -31.84 -12.83 1.61
N LYS A 161 -32.90 -13.63 1.80
CA LYS A 161 -32.84 -14.86 2.61
C LYS A 161 -31.76 -15.81 2.15
N LEU A 162 -31.72 -16.10 0.85
CA LEU A 162 -30.70 -16.95 0.26
C LEU A 162 -30.39 -16.49 -1.17
N TRP A 163 -29.30 -15.76 -1.33
CA TRP A 163 -28.87 -15.26 -2.64
C TRP A 163 -28.76 -16.39 -3.67
N GLY A 164 -29.43 -16.24 -4.81
CA GLY A 164 -29.45 -17.25 -5.88
C GLY A 164 -30.55 -18.32 -5.76
N VAL A 165 -31.33 -18.31 -4.67
CA VAL A 165 -32.41 -19.29 -4.44
C VAL A 165 -33.69 -18.60 -3.95
N ASP A 166 -33.61 -17.81 -2.88
CA ASP A 166 -34.75 -17.08 -2.28
C ASP A 166 -34.40 -15.60 -2.09
N TYR A 167 -34.99 -14.77 -2.96
CA TYR A 167 -34.82 -13.31 -2.98
C TYR A 167 -35.80 -12.57 -2.06
N SER A 168 -36.47 -13.27 -1.14
CA SER A 168 -37.29 -12.63 -0.11
C SER A 168 -36.43 -11.76 0.81
N LEU A 169 -36.90 -10.55 1.11
CA LEU A 169 -36.21 -9.64 2.02
C LEU A 169 -36.23 -10.18 3.46
N THR A 170 -35.08 -10.13 4.13
CA THR A 170 -34.91 -10.49 5.53
C THR A 170 -33.89 -9.57 6.20
N PHE A 171 -34.07 -9.34 7.50
CA PHE A 171 -33.11 -8.66 8.36
C PHE A 171 -32.44 -9.61 9.37
N GLU A 172 -32.72 -10.92 9.26
CA GLU A 172 -32.18 -11.94 10.17
C GLU A 172 -30.65 -12.00 10.12
N HIS A 173 -30.05 -11.82 8.94
CA HIS A 173 -28.59 -11.77 8.77
C HIS A 173 -27.96 -10.66 9.62
N PHE A 174 -28.58 -9.48 9.66
CA PHE A 174 -28.11 -8.35 10.47
C PHE A 174 -28.26 -8.62 11.97
N LYS A 175 -29.38 -9.24 12.37
CA LYS A 175 -29.59 -9.64 13.77
C LYS A 175 -28.53 -10.64 14.21
N TYR A 176 -28.28 -11.67 13.40
CA TYR A 176 -27.22 -12.65 13.66
C TYR A 176 -25.83 -12.01 13.71
N SER A 177 -25.51 -11.12 12.76
CA SER A 177 -24.25 -10.36 12.77
C SER A 177 -24.11 -9.46 13.99
N TRP A 178 -25.20 -8.89 14.51
CA TRP A 178 -25.17 -8.09 15.74
C TRP A 178 -24.95 -8.95 16.99
N ASP A 179 -25.62 -10.10 17.08
CA ASP A 179 -25.54 -10.97 18.26
C ASP A 179 -24.20 -11.73 18.34
N VAL A 180 -23.71 -12.24 17.20
CA VAL A 180 -22.48 -13.07 17.13
C VAL A 180 -21.27 -12.28 16.64
N GLY A 181 -21.47 -11.39 15.67
CA GLY A 181 -20.39 -10.66 14.99
C GLY A 181 -19.86 -9.44 15.77
N LEU A 182 -20.57 -8.94 16.79
CA LEU A 182 -20.15 -7.75 17.54
C LEU A 182 -18.80 -7.96 18.24
N LYS A 183 -18.51 -9.18 18.72
CA LYS A 183 -17.20 -9.49 19.31
C LYS A 183 -16.10 -9.40 18.26
N ALA A 184 -16.28 -10.04 17.11
CA ALA A 184 -15.30 -10.00 16.02
C ALA A 184 -15.07 -8.56 15.54
N LEU A 185 -16.14 -7.76 15.40
CA LEU A 185 -16.05 -6.35 15.05
C LEU A 185 -15.25 -5.55 16.07
N LYS A 186 -15.52 -5.75 17.37
CA LYS A 186 -14.76 -5.11 18.46
C LYS A 186 -13.29 -5.53 18.43
N ASP A 187 -12.99 -6.82 18.27
CA ASP A 187 -11.63 -7.32 18.22
C ASP A 187 -10.88 -6.71 17.02
N THR A 188 -11.48 -6.71 15.82
CA THR A 188 -10.89 -6.10 14.62
C THR A 188 -10.62 -4.60 14.81
N VAL A 189 -11.62 -3.84 15.29
CA VAL A 189 -11.48 -2.38 15.48
C VAL A 189 -10.45 -2.06 16.56
N THR A 190 -10.49 -2.75 17.70
CA THR A 190 -9.57 -2.49 18.81
C THR A 190 -8.13 -2.84 18.45
N LEU A 191 -7.88 -4.00 17.86
CA LEU A 191 -6.54 -4.40 17.44
C LEU A 191 -5.98 -3.48 16.34
N SER A 192 -6.81 -3.06 15.39
CA SER A 192 -6.41 -2.11 14.34
C SER A 192 -6.09 -0.74 14.92
N ALA A 193 -6.93 -0.24 15.82
CA ALA A 193 -6.72 1.03 16.51
C ALA A 193 -5.47 1.02 17.38
N LEU A 194 -5.15 -0.10 18.02
CA LEU A 194 -3.93 -0.27 18.80
C LEU A 194 -2.68 -0.33 17.91
N ALA A 195 -2.72 -1.00 16.76
CA ALA A 195 -1.57 -1.13 15.87
C ALA A 195 -1.24 0.16 15.11
N THR A 196 -2.25 0.94 14.74
CA THR A 196 -2.13 2.10 13.84
C THR A 196 -1.15 3.20 14.32
N PRO A 197 -1.15 3.60 15.60
CA PRO A 197 -0.17 4.58 16.08
C PRO A 197 1.26 4.08 15.92
N PHE A 198 1.52 2.80 16.20
CA PHE A 198 2.86 2.23 16.10
C PHE A 198 3.29 2.07 14.63
N THR A 199 2.40 1.64 13.73
CA THR A 199 2.71 1.57 12.29
C THR A 199 3.10 2.94 11.74
N GLY A 200 2.31 3.98 12.05
CA GLY A 200 2.56 5.32 11.55
C GLY A 200 3.78 5.98 12.17
N ILE A 201 3.93 5.93 13.49
CA ILE A 201 5.07 6.55 14.20
C ILE A 201 6.38 5.89 13.77
N LEU A 202 6.48 4.56 13.79
CA LEU A 202 7.69 3.86 13.36
C LEU A 202 7.98 4.12 11.88
N GLY A 203 6.94 4.08 11.04
CA GLY A 203 7.07 4.39 9.62
C GLY A 203 7.59 5.80 9.37
N MET A 204 7.08 6.80 10.10
CA MET A 204 7.52 8.20 10.00
C MET A 204 8.94 8.40 10.52
N ILE A 205 9.32 7.75 11.62
CA ILE A 205 10.70 7.80 12.14
C ILE A 205 11.67 7.25 11.09
N ILE A 206 11.36 6.08 10.53
CA ILE A 206 12.19 5.47 9.49
C ILE A 206 12.25 6.37 8.26
N ALA A 207 11.12 6.93 7.80
CA ALA A 207 11.08 7.88 6.70
C ALA A 207 11.95 9.12 6.96
N PHE A 208 11.85 9.71 8.14
CA PHE A 208 12.67 10.87 8.52
C PHE A 208 14.16 10.54 8.52
N LEU A 209 14.56 9.40 9.09
CA LEU A 209 15.95 8.97 9.08
C LEU A 209 16.46 8.69 7.65
N VAL A 210 15.65 8.02 6.82
CA VAL A 210 16.01 7.72 5.42
C VAL A 210 16.05 8.98 4.56
N VAL A 211 15.22 9.99 4.80
CA VAL A 211 15.21 11.21 3.96
C VAL A 211 16.20 12.25 4.47
N ARG A 212 16.19 12.54 5.78
CA ARG A 212 16.89 13.71 6.35
C ARG A 212 18.25 13.40 6.97
N LYS A 213 18.59 12.13 7.24
CA LYS A 213 19.85 11.77 7.88
C LYS A 213 20.79 11.00 6.94
N HIS A 214 22.09 11.20 7.18
CA HIS A 214 23.19 10.46 6.57
C HIS A 214 23.89 9.64 7.64
N PHE A 215 23.88 8.32 7.51
CA PHE A 215 24.51 7.40 8.46
C PHE A 215 24.81 6.06 7.78
N ILE A 216 25.75 5.30 8.35
CA ILE A 216 26.15 3.98 7.88
C ILE A 216 24.99 3.00 8.12
N GLY A 217 24.61 2.22 7.11
CA GLY A 217 23.50 1.26 7.20
C GLY A 217 22.12 1.82 6.82
N LYS A 218 22.02 3.09 6.41
CA LYS A 218 20.78 3.70 5.90
C LYS A 218 20.06 2.86 4.84
N GLN A 219 20.79 2.36 3.85
CA GLN A 219 20.23 1.51 2.79
C GLN A 219 19.72 0.17 3.32
N ALA A 220 20.42 -0.42 4.30
CA ALA A 220 20.01 -1.67 4.92
C ALA A 220 18.73 -1.47 5.76
N MET A 221 18.65 -0.37 6.53
CA MET A 221 17.45 -0.03 7.28
C MET A 221 16.25 0.18 6.36
N GLU A 222 16.42 0.94 5.28
CA GLU A 222 15.37 1.15 4.28
C GLU A 222 14.94 -0.19 3.65
N PHE A 223 15.90 -1.02 3.24
CA PHE A 223 15.63 -2.33 2.63
C PHE A 223 14.88 -3.27 3.57
N VAL A 224 15.37 -3.46 4.79
CA VAL A 224 14.77 -4.35 5.79
C VAL A 224 13.37 -3.87 6.19
N SER A 225 13.19 -2.56 6.34
CA SER A 225 11.89 -2.00 6.73
C SER A 225 10.85 -2.13 5.63
N MET A 226 11.26 -2.08 4.35
CA MET A 226 10.38 -2.29 3.20
C MET A 226 10.17 -3.78 2.87
N LEU A 227 11.04 -4.67 3.34
CA LEU A 227 10.99 -6.11 3.07
C LEU A 227 9.67 -6.74 3.52
N SER A 228 9.07 -6.23 4.60
CA SER A 228 7.78 -6.74 5.12
C SER A 228 6.64 -6.58 4.13
N PHE A 229 6.72 -5.63 3.18
CA PHE A 229 5.74 -5.48 2.10
C PHE A 229 5.74 -6.69 1.14
N ALA A 230 6.89 -7.33 1.00
CA ALA A 230 7.09 -8.43 0.07
C ALA A 230 6.89 -9.81 0.70
N VAL A 231 6.67 -9.90 2.02
CA VAL A 231 6.36 -11.17 2.67
C VAL A 231 4.85 -11.40 2.60
N PRO A 232 4.37 -12.50 1.98
CA PRO A 232 2.94 -12.82 1.93
C PRO A 232 2.33 -12.95 3.32
N GLY A 233 1.06 -12.53 3.49
CA GLY A 233 0.40 -12.51 4.81
C GLY A 233 0.35 -13.87 5.49
N THR A 234 0.12 -14.94 4.73
CA THR A 234 0.13 -16.33 5.23
C THR A 234 1.51 -16.75 5.74
N VAL A 235 2.57 -16.35 5.05
CA VAL A 235 3.96 -16.60 5.45
C VAL A 235 4.30 -15.85 6.74
N VAL A 236 3.88 -14.59 6.85
CA VAL A 236 4.05 -13.79 8.09
C VAL A 236 3.32 -14.46 9.25
N GLY A 237 2.05 -14.86 9.06
CA GLY A 237 1.26 -15.51 10.11
C GLY A 237 1.88 -16.82 10.60
N ILE A 238 2.27 -17.71 9.68
CA ILE A 238 2.96 -18.96 10.02
C ILE A 238 4.27 -18.67 10.76
N GLY A 239 5.06 -17.70 10.28
CA GLY A 239 6.32 -17.32 10.91
C GLY A 239 6.15 -16.81 12.34
N TYR A 240 5.12 -15.98 12.60
CA TYR A 240 4.81 -15.49 13.94
C TYR A 240 4.39 -16.63 14.89
N ILE A 241 3.58 -17.57 14.42
CA ILE A 241 3.21 -18.73 15.25
C ILE A 241 4.46 -19.56 15.56
N LEU A 242 5.28 -19.89 14.57
CA LEU A 242 6.50 -20.66 14.79
C LEU A 242 7.48 -19.96 15.76
N ALA A 243 7.55 -18.63 15.72
CA ALA A 243 8.42 -17.84 16.58
C ALA A 243 7.91 -17.67 18.02
N PHE A 244 6.60 -17.59 18.22
CA PHE A 244 5.99 -17.18 19.49
C PHE A 244 5.03 -18.21 20.11
N ASN A 245 5.09 -19.47 19.66
CA ASN A 245 4.30 -20.58 20.23
C ASN A 245 5.06 -21.41 21.27
N THR A 246 6.31 -21.05 21.59
CA THR A 246 7.13 -21.73 22.60
C THR A 246 7.75 -20.73 23.59
N PRO A 247 8.05 -21.15 24.84
CA PRO A 247 8.76 -20.31 25.80
C PRO A 247 10.13 -19.85 25.27
N PRO A 248 10.64 -18.68 25.70
CA PRO A 248 10.18 -17.85 26.81
C PRO A 248 9.07 -16.85 26.47
N LEU A 249 8.79 -16.60 25.19
CA LEU A 249 7.80 -15.63 24.73
C LEU A 249 6.62 -16.32 24.05
N LEU A 250 5.58 -16.63 24.83
CA LEU A 250 4.37 -17.29 24.34
C LEU A 250 3.29 -16.25 24.03
N LEU A 251 3.26 -15.78 22.78
CA LEU A 251 2.30 -14.76 22.31
C LEU A 251 1.14 -15.35 21.51
N THR A 252 1.28 -16.59 21.03
CA THR A 252 0.22 -17.27 20.27
C THR A 252 -1.08 -17.34 21.08
N GLY A 253 -2.20 -16.97 20.45
CA GLY A 253 -3.51 -16.89 21.08
C GLY A 253 -3.82 -15.56 21.78
N THR A 254 -2.89 -14.60 21.81
CA THR A 254 -3.12 -13.26 22.40
C THR A 254 -3.40 -12.21 21.34
N GLY A 255 -4.04 -11.08 21.70
CA GLY A 255 -4.17 -9.94 20.79
C GLY A 255 -2.84 -9.27 20.45
N LEU A 256 -1.82 -9.41 21.31
CA LEU A 256 -0.51 -8.78 21.12
C LEU A 256 0.21 -9.32 19.88
N ILE A 257 0.12 -10.62 19.59
CA ILE A 257 0.74 -11.21 18.39
C ILE A 257 0.14 -10.62 17.10
N LEU A 258 -1.16 -10.29 17.11
CA LEU A 258 -1.87 -9.66 16.00
C LEU A 258 -1.45 -8.20 15.84
N VAL A 259 -1.37 -7.43 16.93
CA VAL A 259 -0.88 -6.05 16.90
C VAL A 259 0.54 -5.99 16.35
N LEU A 260 1.45 -6.85 16.80
CA LEU A 260 2.83 -6.90 16.29
C LEU A 260 2.87 -7.27 14.81
N CYS A 261 2.05 -8.24 14.38
CA CYS A 261 1.94 -8.62 12.98
C CYS A 261 1.42 -7.48 12.10
N PHE A 262 0.41 -6.74 12.57
CA PHE A 262 -0.11 -5.55 11.88
C PHE A 262 0.93 -4.44 11.79
N VAL A 263 1.69 -4.20 12.87
CA VAL A 263 2.80 -3.25 12.87
C VAL A 263 3.82 -3.62 11.81
N PHE A 264 4.31 -4.86 11.83
CA PHE A 264 5.29 -5.35 10.86
C PHE A 264 4.80 -5.24 9.42
N ARG A 265 3.57 -5.68 9.13
CA ARG A 265 3.02 -5.75 7.77
C ARG A 265 2.66 -4.38 7.20
N ASN A 266 2.19 -3.46 8.04
CA ASN A 266 1.65 -2.16 7.59
C ASN A 266 2.59 -0.97 7.84
N MET A 267 3.75 -1.17 8.47
CA MET A 267 4.79 -0.13 8.61
C MET A 267 5.32 0.44 7.27
N PRO A 268 5.55 -0.34 6.20
CA PRO A 268 6.03 0.19 4.91
C PRO A 268 5.17 1.31 4.33
N VAL A 269 3.86 1.22 4.53
CA VAL A 269 2.91 2.28 4.14
C VAL A 269 3.25 3.61 4.81
N GLY A 270 3.50 3.58 6.12
CA GLY A 270 3.88 4.78 6.87
C GLY A 270 5.22 5.34 6.39
N ILE A 271 6.17 4.46 6.04
CA ILE A 271 7.46 4.84 5.47
C ILE A 271 7.26 5.54 4.12
N GLU A 272 6.54 4.93 3.17
CA GLU A 272 6.32 5.52 1.84
C GLU A 272 5.58 6.86 1.93
N SER A 273 4.55 6.95 2.77
CA SER A 273 3.81 8.19 3.00
C SER A 273 4.70 9.29 3.58
N GLY A 274 5.56 8.95 4.54
CA GLY A 274 6.52 9.89 5.13
C GLY A 274 7.61 10.32 4.15
N VAL A 275 8.18 9.38 3.38
CA VAL A 275 9.20 9.67 2.36
C VAL A 275 8.62 10.59 1.29
N ALA A 276 7.44 10.28 0.76
CA ALA A 276 6.78 11.10 -0.26
C ALA A 276 6.54 12.53 0.21
N ALA A 277 6.12 12.71 1.47
CA ALA A 277 5.90 14.05 2.04
C ALA A 277 7.21 14.80 2.27
N LEU A 278 8.20 14.16 2.90
CA LEU A 278 9.49 14.78 3.22
C LEU A 278 10.31 15.12 1.97
N SER A 279 10.25 14.27 0.94
CA SER A 279 10.95 14.51 -0.33
C SER A 279 10.40 15.71 -1.12
N GLN A 280 9.19 16.17 -0.82
CA GLN A 280 8.62 17.37 -1.44
C GLN A 280 9.04 18.67 -0.73
N ILE A 281 9.56 18.57 0.49
CA ILE A 281 9.98 19.73 1.29
C ILE A 281 11.47 19.97 1.05
N ASP A 282 11.79 21.12 0.44
CA ASP A 282 13.15 21.55 0.17
C ASP A 282 13.98 21.62 1.46
N PRO A 283 15.13 20.91 1.55
CA PRO A 283 16.04 21.00 2.69
C PRO A 283 16.47 22.43 3.04
N ALA A 284 16.49 23.35 2.07
CA ALA A 284 16.86 24.76 2.27
C ALA A 284 16.00 25.47 3.33
N ILE A 285 14.75 25.03 3.55
CA ILE A 285 13.88 25.58 4.61
C ILE A 285 14.44 25.22 6.00
N GLU A 286 14.89 23.99 6.18
CA GLU A 286 15.49 23.50 7.43
C GLU A 286 16.90 24.09 7.63
N GLU A 287 17.68 24.23 6.55
CA GLU A 287 19.00 24.87 6.56
C GLU A 287 18.91 26.36 6.90
N ALA A 288 17.91 27.08 6.36
CA ALA A 288 17.67 28.48 6.70
C ALA A 288 17.34 28.66 8.19
N ALA A 289 16.50 27.79 8.75
CA ALA A 289 16.21 27.79 10.18
C ALA A 289 17.45 27.49 11.03
N THR A 290 18.28 26.53 10.60
CA THR A 290 19.56 26.22 11.24
C THR A 290 20.50 27.43 11.22
N ASN A 291 20.59 28.14 10.10
CA ASN A 291 21.40 29.36 9.96
C ASN A 291 20.92 30.50 10.86
N LEU A 292 19.62 30.56 11.17
CA LEU A 292 19.04 31.50 12.12
C LEU A 292 19.18 31.06 13.60
N GLY A 293 19.85 29.93 13.86
CA GLY A 293 20.16 29.44 15.19
C GLY A 293 19.17 28.43 15.77
N ALA A 294 18.22 27.93 14.98
CA ALA A 294 17.32 26.86 15.44
C ALA A 294 18.06 25.53 15.54
N ASP A 295 17.78 24.75 16.59
CA ASP A 295 18.30 23.40 16.77
C ASP A 295 17.39 22.34 16.12
N SER A 296 17.89 21.11 15.97
CA SER A 296 17.18 20.04 15.25
C SER A 296 15.78 19.71 15.83
N PRO A 297 15.58 19.63 17.16
CA PRO A 297 14.24 19.41 17.73
C PRO A 297 13.27 20.56 17.43
N HIS A 298 13.72 21.80 17.48
CA HIS A 298 12.89 22.98 17.18
C HIS A 298 12.50 23.01 15.70
N ILE A 299 13.46 22.77 14.79
CA ILE A 299 13.19 22.65 13.36
C ILE A 299 12.19 21.54 13.08
N PHE A 300 12.38 20.36 13.68
CA PHE A 300 11.45 19.25 13.48
C PHE A 300 10.04 19.58 13.97
N LYS A 301 9.91 20.12 15.17
CA LYS A 301 8.60 20.37 15.80
C LYS A 301 7.83 21.51 15.14
N ASP A 302 8.52 22.59 14.79
CA ASP A 302 7.88 23.85 14.40
C ASP A 302 7.88 24.07 12.89
N ILE A 303 8.71 23.35 12.13
CA ILE A 303 8.80 23.46 10.66
C ILE A 303 8.44 22.14 9.99
N THR A 304 9.22 21.08 10.22
CA THR A 304 9.06 19.83 9.46
C THR A 304 7.74 19.13 9.79
N LEU A 305 7.41 18.97 11.07
CA LEU A 305 6.22 18.25 11.55
C LEU A 305 4.91 18.90 11.06
N PRO A 306 4.69 20.23 11.18
CA PRO A 306 3.49 20.88 10.66
C PRO A 306 3.34 20.74 9.14
N LEU A 307 4.45 20.78 8.39
CA LEU A 307 4.43 20.61 6.93
C LEU A 307 4.06 19.19 6.51
N ILE A 308 4.50 18.16 7.25
CA ILE A 308 4.18 16.75 6.95
C ILE A 308 2.92 16.24 7.64
N GLN A 309 2.38 16.95 8.63
CA GLN A 309 1.24 16.52 9.45
C GLN A 309 0.04 16.04 8.62
N PRO A 310 -0.41 16.75 7.56
CA PRO A 310 -1.53 16.28 6.74
C PRO A 310 -1.26 14.94 6.08
N ALA A 311 -0.06 14.75 5.53
CA ALA A 311 0.36 13.50 4.91
C ALA A 311 0.53 12.37 5.93
N PHE A 312 1.01 12.69 7.14
CA PHE A 312 1.13 11.74 8.24
C PHE A 312 -0.24 11.19 8.67
N PHE A 313 -1.24 12.06 8.86
CA PHE A 313 -2.59 11.63 9.24
C PHE A 313 -3.30 10.86 8.11
N ALA A 314 -3.07 11.22 6.85
CA ALA A 314 -3.53 10.44 5.71
C ALA A 314 -2.92 9.03 5.70
N GLY A 315 -1.60 8.93 5.96
CA GLY A 315 -0.88 7.66 6.08
C GLY A 315 -1.38 6.81 7.25
N LEU A 316 -1.62 7.41 8.42
CA LEU A 316 -2.23 6.74 9.58
C LEU A 316 -3.62 6.19 9.25
N SER A 317 -4.46 6.99 8.60
CA SER A 317 -5.81 6.58 8.21
C SER A 317 -5.78 5.39 7.25
N TYR A 318 -4.87 5.42 6.26
CA TYR A 318 -4.67 4.30 5.36
C TYR A 318 -4.13 3.06 6.07
N SER A 319 -3.20 3.23 7.03
CA SER A 319 -2.68 2.12 7.84
C SER A 319 -3.78 1.48 8.70
N PHE A 320 -4.67 2.28 9.28
CA PHE A 320 -5.83 1.79 10.02
C PHE A 320 -6.75 0.94 9.14
N ILE A 321 -7.11 1.43 7.96
CA ILE A 321 -7.93 0.68 7.00
C ILE A 321 -7.25 -0.64 6.64
N ARG A 322 -5.93 -0.62 6.40
CA ARG A 322 -5.15 -1.81 6.10
C ARG A 322 -5.09 -2.82 7.24
N CYS A 323 -5.05 -2.35 8.50
CA CYS A 323 -5.12 -3.23 9.68
C CYS A 323 -6.51 -3.83 9.84
N MET A 324 -7.58 -3.07 9.56
CA MET A 324 -8.95 -3.57 9.65
C MET A 324 -9.26 -4.68 8.64
N THR A 325 -8.58 -4.69 7.49
CA THR A 325 -8.78 -5.66 6.40
C THR A 325 -7.64 -6.67 6.28
N ALA A 326 -6.79 -6.82 7.30
CA ALA A 326 -5.53 -7.56 7.23
C ALA A 326 -5.66 -9.09 7.25
#